data_AF-A0A960XSL9-F1
#
_entry.id   AF-A0A960XSL9-F1
#
_cell.length_a   1.000
_cell.length_b   1.000
_cell.length_c   1.000
_cell.angle_alpha   90.00
_cell.angle_beta   90.00
_cell.angle_gamma   90.00
#
_symmetry.space_group_name_H-M   'P 1'
#
loop_
_entity.id
_entity.type
_entity.pdbx_description
1 polymer ?
#
loop_
_entity_poly.entity_id
_entity_poly.type
_entity_poly.pdbx_seq_one_letter_code
_entity_poly.pdbx_strand_id
1 'polypeptide(L)'
;MISREPDWQGPPPHETPGEEATVTVGVYPSIQQAHEHAVVVLAMGLACSVDEDAGSGRYLLRVDADDARRVMPELEAYDRESAEAAQGPRSIPIRHLFRHAAGWPHYLVWAAATALVFLLQQRDPSFTGRFSSSSVPFLEQGEWWR
;
A
#
# COMPACT_ATOMS: atom_id res chain seq x y z
N MET A 1 -59.55 17.18 -15.66
CA MET A 1 -58.37 16.37 -16.05
C MET A 1 -57.21 17.32 -16.32
N ILE A 2 -56.44 17.66 -15.29
CA ILE A 2 -55.15 18.35 -15.40
C ILE A 2 -54.25 17.69 -14.36
N SER A 3 -53.41 16.76 -14.80
CA SER A 3 -52.25 16.26 -14.06
C SER A 3 -51.06 17.17 -14.35
N ARG A 4 -50.27 17.52 -13.33
CA ARG A 4 -48.84 17.88 -13.33
C ARG A 4 -48.53 18.49 -11.96
N GLU A 5 -47.45 18.22 -11.23
CA GLU A 5 -46.34 17.25 -11.23
C GLU A 5 -45.86 17.25 -9.75
N PRO A 6 -45.31 16.16 -9.18
CA PRO A 6 -44.86 16.17 -7.79
C PRO A 6 -43.61 17.05 -7.67
N ASP A 7 -43.67 18.02 -6.77
CA ASP A 7 -42.63 18.98 -6.43
C ASP A 7 -41.45 18.25 -5.77
N TRP A 8 -40.60 17.62 -6.58
CA TRP A 8 -39.41 16.92 -6.12
C TRP A 8 -38.35 17.93 -5.69
N GLN A 9 -38.37 18.26 -4.40
CA GLN A 9 -37.23 18.87 -3.72
C GLN A 9 -36.18 17.78 -3.60
N GLY A 10 -35.08 17.90 -4.36
CA GLY A 10 -33.95 16.98 -4.32
C GLY A 10 -33.44 16.77 -2.89
N PRO A 11 -32.60 15.74 -2.65
CA PRO A 11 -32.01 15.53 -1.34
C PRO A 11 -31.36 16.84 -0.86
N PRO A 12 -31.48 17.20 0.43
CA PRO A 12 -30.85 18.40 0.96
C PRO A 12 -29.36 18.37 0.59
N PRO A 13 -28.73 19.53 0.31
CA PRO A 13 -27.30 19.57 0.09
C PRO A 13 -26.64 18.86 1.28
N HIS A 14 -25.86 17.83 0.99
CA HIS A 14 -25.04 17.20 2.00
C HIS A 14 -24.17 18.30 2.60
N GLU A 15 -24.46 18.69 3.84
CA GLU A 15 -23.51 19.45 4.65
C GLU A 15 -22.23 18.62 4.64
N THR A 16 -21.22 19.09 3.91
CA THR A 16 -19.87 18.52 4.02
C THR A 16 -19.51 18.61 5.51
N PRO A 17 -19.24 17.49 6.19
CA PRO A 17 -18.71 17.53 7.54
C PRO A 17 -17.52 18.49 7.52
N GLY A 18 -17.45 19.35 8.54
CA GLY A 18 -16.64 20.57 8.55
C GLY A 18 -15.28 20.39 7.89
N GLU A 19 -14.90 21.40 7.10
CA GLU A 19 -13.57 21.56 6.50
C GLU A 19 -12.49 21.10 7.49
N GLU A 20 -12.08 19.83 7.37
CA GLU A 20 -11.13 19.21 8.28
C GLU A 20 -9.87 20.07 8.19
N ALA A 21 -9.47 20.66 9.32
CA ALA A 21 -8.38 21.61 9.35
C ALA A 21 -7.09 20.86 9.03
N THR A 22 -6.73 20.78 7.75
CA THR A 22 -5.51 20.11 7.33
C THR A 22 -4.30 21.01 7.53
N VAL A 23 -3.21 20.42 8.01
CA VAL A 23 -1.93 21.08 8.26
C VAL A 23 -0.83 20.40 7.45
N THR A 24 0.07 21.21 6.91
CA THR A 24 1.26 20.72 6.22
C THR A 24 2.27 20.15 7.21
N VAL A 25 2.64 18.89 7.04
CA VAL A 25 3.64 18.18 7.85
C VAL A 25 4.97 17.96 7.12
N GLY A 26 5.01 18.14 5.80
CA GLY A 26 6.23 17.98 5.00
C GLY A 26 6.17 18.76 3.69
N VAL A 27 7.34 19.15 3.19
CA VAL A 27 7.52 19.82 1.89
C VAL A 27 8.63 19.15 1.12
N TYR A 28 8.32 18.65 -0.08
CA TYR A 28 9.21 17.79 -0.85
C TYR A 28 9.49 18.37 -2.24
N PRO A 29 10.70 18.16 -2.79
CA PRO A 29 11.10 18.66 -4.10
C PRO A 29 10.50 17.86 -5.27
N SER A 30 9.93 16.68 -5.03
CA SER A 30 9.32 15.85 -6.06
C SER A 30 8.07 15.14 -5.55
N ILE A 31 7.16 14.83 -6.47
CA ILE A 31 5.95 14.08 -6.16
C ILE A 31 6.26 12.67 -5.65
N GLN A 32 7.36 12.07 -6.14
CA GLN A 32 7.81 10.76 -5.67
C GLN A 32 8.20 10.81 -4.19
N GLN A 33 9.01 11.80 -3.77
CA GLN A 33 9.38 11.93 -2.36
C GLN A 33 8.16 12.21 -1.49
N ALA A 34 7.23 13.06 -1.94
CA ALA A 34 5.98 13.29 -1.21
C ALA A 34 5.16 12.01 -1.04
N HIS A 35 5.06 11.16 -2.07
CA HIS A 35 4.36 9.89 -1.97
C HIS A 35 5.07 8.86 -1.08
N GLU A 36 6.40 8.78 -1.11
CA GLU A 36 7.17 7.92 -0.21
C GLU A 36 6.87 8.26 1.27
N HIS A 37 6.76 9.54 1.59
CA HIS A 37 6.40 10.00 2.94
C HIS A 37 4.90 9.84 3.25
N ALA A 38 4.03 9.99 2.25
CA ALA A 38 2.60 9.72 2.41
C ALA A 38 2.34 8.25 2.80
N VAL A 39 3.14 7.30 2.28
CA VAL A 39 3.04 5.88 2.65
C VAL A 39 3.31 5.68 4.15
N VAL A 40 4.20 6.45 4.77
CA VAL A 40 4.43 6.40 6.23
C VAL A 40 3.15 6.78 6.97
N VAL A 41 2.50 7.87 6.57
CA VAL A 41 1.23 8.32 7.18
C VAL A 41 0.11 7.29 6.99
N LEU A 42 0.00 6.71 5.78
CA LEU A 42 -0.98 5.66 5.50
C LEU A 42 -0.71 4.39 6.32
N ALA A 43 0.55 4.01 6.52
CA ALA A 43 0.93 2.86 7.36
C ALA A 43 0.56 3.05 8.83
N MET A 44 0.48 4.30 9.30
CA MET A 44 -0.04 4.64 10.63
C MET A 44 -1.58 4.55 10.72
N GLY A 45 -2.26 4.29 9.60
CA GLY A 45 -3.72 4.23 9.49
C GLY A 45 -4.39 5.60 9.41
N LEU A 46 -3.66 6.64 8.99
CA LEU A 46 -4.13 8.03 8.97
C LEU A 46 -4.33 8.50 7.53
N ALA A 47 -5.31 9.39 7.32
CA ALA A 47 -5.56 10.01 6.03
C ALA A 47 -4.55 11.13 5.75
N CYS A 48 -4.16 11.32 4.50
CA CYS A 48 -3.27 12.40 4.07
C CYS A 48 -3.57 12.82 2.63
N SER A 49 -3.25 14.07 2.29
CA SER A 49 -3.23 14.58 0.92
C SER A 49 -1.82 15.02 0.52
N VAL A 50 -1.55 14.96 -0.79
CA VAL A 50 -0.34 15.52 -1.39
C VAL A 50 -0.77 16.55 -2.41
N ASP A 51 -0.39 17.80 -2.19
CA ASP A 51 -0.78 18.92 -3.04
C ASP A 51 0.46 19.61 -3.62
N GLU A 52 0.38 20.13 -4.84
CA GLU A 52 1.45 20.94 -5.41
C GLU A 52 1.39 22.36 -4.83
N ASP A 53 2.54 22.89 -4.38
CA ASP A 53 2.67 24.26 -3.91
C ASP A 53 2.76 25.20 -5.11
N ALA A 54 1.67 25.95 -5.32
CA ALA A 54 1.46 26.77 -6.49
C ALA A 54 2.64 27.76 -6.71
N GLY A 55 3.47 27.46 -7.71
CA GLY A 55 4.57 28.31 -8.16
C GLY A 55 5.95 27.98 -7.61
N SER A 56 6.09 27.04 -6.67
CA SER A 56 7.42 26.61 -6.17
C SER A 56 7.92 25.30 -6.78
N GLY A 57 7.04 24.55 -7.44
CA GLY A 57 7.33 23.21 -7.98
C GLY A 57 7.62 22.19 -6.88
N ARG A 58 7.17 22.46 -5.65
CA ARG A 58 7.29 21.56 -4.50
C ARG A 58 5.95 20.93 -4.19
N TYR A 59 5.99 19.88 -3.40
CA TYR A 59 4.82 19.09 -3.02
C TYR A 59 4.65 19.12 -1.51
N LEU A 60 3.46 19.46 -1.05
CA LEU A 60 3.06 19.58 0.34
C LEU A 60 2.36 18.29 0.78
N LEU A 61 2.85 17.67 1.84
CA LEU A 61 2.14 16.57 2.50
C LEU A 61 1.28 17.16 3.62
N ARG A 62 -0.02 16.92 3.56
CA ARG A 62 -0.99 17.42 4.54
C ARG A 62 -1.72 16.28 5.25
N VAL A 63 -2.01 16.51 6.52
CA VAL A 63 -2.78 15.60 7.39
C VAL A 63 -3.76 16.41 8.22
N ASP A 64 -4.68 15.74 8.92
CA ASP A 64 -5.53 16.40 9.91
C ASP A 64 -4.69 17.06 11.02
N ALA A 65 -5.08 18.26 11.47
CA ALA A 65 -4.43 18.99 12.55
C ALA A 65 -4.28 18.19 13.85
N ASP A 66 -5.24 17.34 14.17
CA ASP A 66 -5.22 16.51 15.38
C ASP A 66 -4.14 15.41 15.29
N ASP A 67 -3.82 14.96 14.08
CA ASP A 67 -2.86 13.88 13.81
C ASP A 67 -1.42 14.36 13.65
N ALA A 68 -1.20 15.66 13.37
CA ALA A 68 0.12 16.21 13.07
C ALA A 68 1.18 15.90 14.15
N ARG A 69 0.79 15.96 15.44
CA ARG A 69 1.69 15.65 16.56
C ARG A 69 2.18 14.20 16.57
N ARG A 70 1.39 13.27 16.03
CA ARG A 70 1.73 11.86 15.93
C ARG A 70 2.54 11.57 14.67
N VAL A 71 2.24 12.27 13.57
CA VAL A 71 2.86 12.05 12.25
C VAL A 71 4.29 12.60 12.19
N MET A 72 4.53 13.81 12.70
CA MET A 72 5.84 14.48 12.54
C MET A 72 7.04 13.64 13.05
N PRO A 73 7.01 13.02 14.24
CA PRO A 73 8.13 12.21 14.72
C PRO A 73 8.39 10.96 13.87
N GLU A 74 7.35 10.38 13.28
CA GLU A 74 7.48 9.20 12.42
C GLU A 74 8.10 9.56 11.06
N LEU A 75 7.74 10.73 10.50
CA LEU A 75 8.41 11.26 9.30
C LEU A 75 9.89 11.55 9.58
N GLU A 76 10.23 12.15 10.72
CA GLU A 76 11.62 12.37 11.13
C GLU A 76 12.39 11.07 11.37
N ALA A 77 11.73 10.02 11.88
CA ALA A 77 12.33 8.70 12.02
C ALA A 77 12.61 8.07 10.63
N TYR A 78 11.63 8.13 9.74
CA TYR A 78 11.76 7.66 8.36
C TYR A 78 12.90 8.38 7.60
N ASP A 79 13.03 9.70 7.75
CA ASP A 79 14.11 10.47 7.14
C ASP A 79 15.49 10.00 7.61
N ARG A 80 15.64 9.74 8.92
CA ARG A 80 16.90 9.21 9.48
C ARG A 80 17.21 7.82 8.94
N GLU A 81 16.24 6.91 8.93
CA GLU A 81 16.42 5.56 8.42
C GLU A 81 16.75 5.55 6.92
N SER A 82 16.07 6.40 6.15
CA SER A 82 16.30 6.57 4.72
C SER A 82 17.70 7.11 4.44
N ALA A 83 18.17 8.08 5.23
CA ALA A 83 19.53 8.61 5.14
C ALA A 83 20.59 7.57 5.51
N GLU A 84 20.32 6.71 6.50
CA GLU A 84 21.21 5.59 6.85
C GLU A 84 21.25 4.52 5.75
N ALA A 85 20.10 4.18 5.16
CA ALA A 85 20.01 3.23 4.05
C ALA A 85 20.76 3.73 2.79
N ALA A 86 20.70 5.04 2.52
CA ALA A 86 21.42 5.67 1.41
C ALA A 86 22.96 5.58 1.54
N GLN A 87 23.48 5.41 2.75
CA GLN A 87 24.93 5.23 3.00
C GLN A 87 25.43 3.81 2.62
N GLY A 88 24.55 2.96 2.10
CA GLY A 88 24.85 1.61 1.66
C GLY A 88 24.81 0.60 2.81
N PRO A 89 24.66 -0.70 2.48
CA PRO A 89 24.56 -1.73 3.50
C PRO A 89 25.83 -1.71 4.37
N ARG A 90 25.65 -1.54 5.69
CA ARG A 90 26.69 -1.95 6.65
C ARG A 90 27.08 -3.36 6.24
N SER A 91 28.35 -3.57 5.92
CA SER A 91 28.85 -4.86 5.46
C SER A 91 28.72 -5.86 6.60
N ILE A 92 27.54 -6.46 6.73
CA ILE A 92 27.34 -7.63 7.56
C ILE A 92 28.22 -8.68 6.90
N PRO A 93 29.25 -9.21 7.56
CA PRO A 93 30.08 -10.24 6.95
C PRO A 93 29.18 -11.44 6.63
N ILE A 94 28.87 -11.62 5.34
CA ILE A 94 28.04 -12.70 4.77
C ILE A 94 28.83 -14.03 4.82
N ARG A 95 29.48 -14.33 5.93
CA ARG A 95 30.25 -15.56 6.11
C ARG A 95 29.50 -16.62 6.92
N HIS A 96 28.37 -16.27 7.56
CA HIS A 96 27.68 -17.19 8.47
C HIS A 96 26.18 -17.41 8.21
N LEU A 97 25.54 -16.66 7.32
CA LEU A 97 24.09 -16.84 7.06
C LEU A 97 23.76 -18.11 6.28
N PHE A 98 24.67 -18.61 5.46
CA PHE A 98 24.46 -19.81 4.65
C PHE A 98 25.50 -20.88 5.00
N ARG A 99 25.34 -21.53 6.15
CA ARG A 99 26.15 -22.71 6.54
C ARG A 99 26.03 -23.84 5.50
N HIS A 100 24.92 -23.89 4.77
CA HIS A 100 24.71 -24.78 3.65
C HIS A 100 24.46 -23.95 2.40
N ALA A 101 25.41 -23.94 1.46
CA ALA A 101 25.14 -23.44 0.13
C ALA A 101 24.00 -24.28 -0.46
N ALA A 102 22.96 -23.64 -1.01
CA ALA A 102 21.94 -24.32 -1.77
C ALA A 102 22.60 -24.94 -3.02
N GLY A 103 23.10 -26.16 -2.87
CA GLY A 103 23.73 -26.88 -3.98
C GLY A 103 22.71 -27.19 -5.06
N TRP A 104 23.21 -27.51 -6.26
CA TRP A 104 22.43 -28.01 -7.40
C TRP A 104 21.30 -29.00 -7.07
N PRO A 105 21.42 -29.91 -6.09
CA PRO A 105 20.32 -30.80 -5.72
C PRO A 105 19.04 -30.06 -5.27
N HIS A 106 19.16 -28.97 -4.52
CA HIS A 106 18.00 -28.19 -4.07
C HIS A 106 17.30 -27.50 -5.24
N TYR A 107 18.09 -26.98 -6.19
CA TYR A 107 17.57 -26.39 -7.43
C TYR A 107 16.82 -27.43 -8.28
N LEU A 108 17.36 -28.65 -8.41
CA LEU A 108 16.71 -29.72 -9.17
C LEU A 108 15.42 -30.18 -8.51
N VAL A 109 15.39 -30.31 -7.19
CA VAL A 109 14.17 -30.65 -6.44
C VAL A 109 13.11 -29.56 -6.63
N TRP A 110 13.49 -28.29 -6.50
CA TRP A 110 12.59 -27.17 -6.73
C TRP A 110 12.06 -27.13 -8.18
N ALA A 111 12.93 -27.32 -9.17
CA ALA A 111 12.56 -27.33 -10.58
C ALA A 111 11.62 -28.50 -10.91
N ALA A 112 11.91 -29.69 -10.38
CA ALA A 112 11.06 -30.88 -10.56
C ALA A 112 9.69 -30.71 -9.89
N ALA A 113 9.65 -30.19 -8.66
CA ALA A 113 8.40 -29.91 -7.96
C ALA A 113 7.55 -28.88 -8.73
N THR A 114 8.18 -27.81 -9.22
CA THR A 114 7.50 -26.78 -10.01
C THR A 114 6.96 -27.35 -11.33
N ALA A 115 7.79 -28.08 -12.08
CA ALA A 115 7.38 -28.72 -13.33
C ALA A 115 6.21 -29.70 -13.11
N LEU A 116 6.24 -30.48 -12.03
CA LEU A 116 5.15 -31.39 -11.67
C LEU A 116 3.85 -30.63 -11.44
N VAL A 117 3.87 -29.54 -10.67
CA VAL A 117 2.68 -28.71 -10.42
C VAL A 117 2.12 -28.16 -11.74
N PHE A 118 2.97 -27.62 -12.62
CA PHE A 118 2.53 -27.12 -13.93
C PHE A 118 1.91 -28.22 -14.80
N LEU A 119 2.49 -29.42 -14.82
CA LEU A 119 1.93 -30.56 -15.55
C LEU A 119 0.57 -30.99 -14.99
N LEU A 120 0.38 -30.94 -13.67
CA LEU A 120 -0.91 -31.22 -13.04
C LEU A 120 -1.95 -30.16 -13.39
N GLN A 121 -1.58 -28.87 -13.35
CA GLN A 121 -2.45 -27.77 -13.76
C GLN A 121 -2.89 -27.87 -15.23
N GLN A 122 -2.00 -28.31 -16.13
CA GLN A 122 -2.35 -28.50 -17.55
C GLN A 122 -3.31 -29.66 -17.77
N ARG A 123 -3.21 -30.71 -16.96
CA ARG A 123 -4.08 -31.90 -17.07
C ARG A 123 -5.46 -31.69 -16.45
N ASP A 124 -5.53 -30.91 -15.37
CA ASP A 124 -6.77 -30.66 -14.64
C ASP A 124 -6.88 -29.17 -14.25
N PRO A 125 -7.68 -28.39 -15.01
CA PRO A 125 -7.93 -26.98 -14.70
C PRO A 125 -8.52 -26.74 -13.29
N SER A 126 -9.16 -27.75 -12.68
CA SER A 126 -9.71 -27.64 -11.32
C SER A 126 -8.62 -27.62 -10.24
N PHE A 127 -7.39 -28.03 -10.57
CA PHE A 127 -6.25 -28.00 -9.66
C PHE A 127 -5.87 -26.56 -9.29
N THR A 128 -5.94 -25.62 -10.23
CA THR A 128 -5.71 -24.19 -9.99
C THR A 128 -6.78 -23.62 -9.05
N GLY A 129 -8.05 -23.98 -9.23
CA GLY A 129 -9.13 -23.49 -8.36
C GLY A 129 -9.05 -24.00 -6.92
N ARG A 130 -8.40 -25.14 -6.68
CA ARG A 130 -8.29 -25.76 -5.34
C ARG A 130 -7.05 -25.34 -4.56
N PHE A 131 -5.95 -25.03 -5.25
CA PHE A 131 -4.65 -24.79 -4.62
C PHE A 131 -4.06 -23.41 -4.90
N SER A 132 -4.78 -22.55 -5.66
CA SER A 132 -4.42 -21.13 -5.73
C SER A 132 -5.13 -20.35 -4.62
N SER A 133 -4.39 -19.44 -3.99
CA SER A 133 -4.96 -18.42 -3.12
C SER A 133 -5.67 -17.39 -4.00
N SER A 134 -6.94 -17.64 -4.30
CA SER A 134 -7.81 -16.69 -5.02
C SER A 134 -8.68 -15.95 -4.01
N SER A 135 -8.79 -14.62 -4.14
CA SER A 135 -9.73 -13.80 -3.36
C SER A 135 -11.16 -13.88 -3.90
N VAL A 136 -11.38 -14.51 -5.06
CA VAL A 136 -12.71 -14.59 -5.70
C VAL A 136 -13.72 -15.34 -4.83
N PRO A 137 -13.43 -16.54 -4.27
CA PRO A 137 -14.36 -17.20 -3.35
C PRO A 137 -14.55 -16.44 -2.03
N PHE A 138 -13.53 -15.71 -1.57
CA PHE A 138 -13.65 -14.86 -0.38
C PHE A 138 -14.66 -13.71 -0.62
N LEU A 139 -14.56 -13.04 -1.78
CA LEU A 139 -15.41 -11.91 -2.13
C LEU A 139 -16.83 -12.32 -2.56
N GLU A 140 -16.98 -13.45 -3.25
CA GLU A 140 -18.28 -13.89 -3.79
C GLU A 140 -19.03 -14.86 -2.87
N GLN A 141 -18.30 -15.73 -2.14
CA GLN A 141 -18.88 -16.91 -1.46
C GLN A 141 -18.67 -16.88 0.06
N GLY A 142 -17.91 -15.91 0.59
CA GLY A 142 -17.69 -15.75 2.04
C GLY A 142 -16.86 -16.88 2.67
N GLU A 143 -16.13 -17.66 1.87
CA GLU A 143 -15.28 -18.75 2.35
C GLU A 143 -13.95 -18.17 2.88
N TRP A 144 -13.90 -17.86 4.18
CA TRP A 144 -12.71 -17.28 4.85
C TRP A 144 -11.72 -18.32 5.41
N TRP A 145 -12.06 -19.61 5.37
CA TRP A 145 -11.34 -20.69 6.06
C TRP A 145 -10.47 -21.56 5.14
N ARG A 146 -10.20 -21.13 3.91
CA ARG A 146 -9.27 -21.79 2.99
C ARG A 146 -7.92 -21.09 2.92
#